data_AF-A0A6L7WS41-F1
#
_entry.id   AF-A0A6L7WS41-F1
#
_cell.length_a   1.000
_cell.length_b   1.000
_cell.length_c   1.000
_cell.angle_alpha   90.00
_cell.angle_beta   90.00
_cell.angle_gamma   90.00
#
_symmetry.space_group_name_H-M   'P 1'
#
loop_
_entity.id
_entity.type
_entity.pdbx_description
1 polymer ?
#
loop_
_entity_poly.entity_id
_entity_poly.type
_entity_poly.pdbx_seq_one_letter_code
_entity_poly.pdbx_strand_id
1 'polypeptide(L)'
;CHPVRRGRTGALDGSDVAWTAGSGSNFASPFVYRDCVYWVNPAGAARCLAPESGAVRWTHRLPDSIWATPLGHDDHVYFFTTEGVTQVLRASDEVPEVVATNRLSVDAPVTGFAAVDDAIVIRAGTEVIRVGRPAE
;
A
#
# COMPACT_ATOMS: atom_id res chain seq x y z
N CYS A 1 -9.75 -2.17 9.88
CA CYS A 1 -8.40 -2.04 10.47
C CYS A 1 -8.57 -1.89 11.99
N HIS A 2 -7.83 -2.66 12.78
CA HIS A 2 -7.91 -2.69 14.25
C HIS A 2 -6.49 -2.61 14.85
N PRO A 3 -5.83 -1.44 14.82
CA PRO A 3 -4.56 -1.27 15.51
C PRO A 3 -4.74 -1.49 17.02
N VAL A 4 -3.81 -2.25 17.60
CA VAL A 4 -3.75 -2.52 19.04
C VAL A 4 -2.81 -1.50 19.69
N ARG A 5 -3.22 -0.94 20.84
CA ARG A 5 -2.34 -0.04 21.62
C ARG A 5 -1.04 -0.77 21.99
N ARG A 6 0.09 -0.05 21.97
CA ARG A 6 1.39 -0.63 22.36
C ARG A 6 1.42 -1.01 23.84
N GLY A 7 2.29 -1.95 24.21
CA GLY A 7 2.52 -2.34 25.61
C GLY A 7 1.42 -3.20 26.23
N ARG A 8 0.49 -3.73 25.43
CA ARG A 8 -0.54 -4.67 25.87
C ARG A 8 -0.02 -6.10 25.80
N THR A 9 -0.37 -6.93 26.77
CA THR A 9 0.08 -8.31 26.91
C THR A 9 -1.05 -9.20 27.41
N GLY A 10 -1.03 -10.48 27.08
CA GLY A 10 -2.07 -11.44 27.47
C GLY A 10 -3.23 -11.50 26.48
N ALA A 11 -4.40 -11.93 26.95
CA ALA A 11 -5.61 -11.92 26.12
C ALA A 11 -6.07 -10.48 25.89
N LEU A 12 -6.24 -10.11 24.63
CA LEU A 12 -6.66 -8.77 24.20
C LEU A 12 -8.16 -8.72 23.92
N ASP A 13 -8.79 -7.58 24.17
CA ASP A 13 -10.20 -7.31 23.89
C ASP A 13 -10.41 -5.97 23.17
N GLY A 14 -11.69 -5.58 22.97
CA GLY A 14 -12.04 -4.36 22.25
C GLY A 14 -11.51 -3.07 22.89
N SER A 15 -11.25 -3.05 24.19
CA SER A 15 -10.65 -1.90 24.88
C SER A 15 -9.18 -1.69 24.53
N ASP A 16 -8.51 -2.71 23.97
CA ASP A 16 -7.12 -2.62 23.49
C ASP A 16 -6.99 -2.00 22.11
N VAL A 17 -8.10 -1.93 21.38
CA VAL A 17 -8.15 -1.37 20.02
C VAL A 17 -8.07 0.16 20.11
N ALA A 18 -7.08 0.75 19.44
CA ALA A 18 -6.85 2.20 19.47
C ALA A 18 -7.97 2.96 18.77
N TRP A 19 -8.37 2.48 17.59
CA TRP A 19 -9.48 2.98 16.78
C TRP A 19 -9.89 1.91 15.76
N THR A 20 -11.03 2.11 15.11
CA THR A 20 -11.50 1.23 14.03
C THR A 20 -11.75 2.04 12.76
N ALA A 21 -11.31 1.51 11.63
CA ALA A 21 -11.64 2.10 10.32
C ALA A 21 -13.00 1.56 9.84
N GLY A 22 -13.87 2.44 9.32
CA GLY A 22 -15.20 2.10 8.83
C GLY A 22 -15.25 1.24 7.55
N SER A 23 -14.10 0.86 6.99
CA SER A 23 -14.01 -0.13 5.92
C SER A 23 -12.67 -0.88 6.00
N GLY A 24 -12.65 -2.10 5.47
CA GLY A 24 -11.49 -2.99 5.50
C GLY A 24 -10.75 -3.04 4.18
N SER A 25 -9.44 -3.31 4.25
CA SER A 25 -8.64 -3.67 3.08
C SER A 25 -9.04 -5.04 2.55
N ASN A 26 -8.58 -5.36 1.34
CA ASN A 26 -8.75 -6.69 0.76
C ASN A 26 -7.47 -7.53 1.00
N PHE A 27 -6.85 -8.03 -0.07
CA PHE A 27 -5.60 -8.80 -0.04
C PHE A 27 -4.40 -8.00 0.48
N ALA A 28 -4.27 -6.74 0.07
CA ALA A 28 -3.19 -5.89 0.55
C ALA A 28 -3.38 -5.54 2.04
N SER A 29 -2.30 -5.66 2.81
CA SER A 29 -2.32 -5.30 4.24
C SER A 29 -2.30 -3.78 4.42
N PRO A 30 -2.93 -3.24 5.49
CA PRO A 30 -2.67 -1.88 5.92
C PRO A 30 -1.18 -1.72 6.28
N PHE A 31 -0.62 -0.56 5.95
CA PHE A 31 0.81 -0.29 6.06
C PHE A 31 1.01 1.13 6.61
N VAL A 32 1.98 1.32 7.50
CA VAL A 32 2.30 2.64 8.05
C VAL A 32 3.58 3.14 7.41
N TYR A 33 3.54 4.34 6.85
CA TYR A 33 4.73 5.02 6.34
C TYR A 33 4.59 6.51 6.54
N ARG A 34 5.63 7.11 7.15
CA ARG A 34 5.59 8.49 7.63
C ARG A 34 4.37 8.72 8.51
N ASP A 35 3.62 9.77 8.23
CA ASP A 35 2.49 10.19 9.04
C ASP A 35 1.19 9.49 8.66
N CYS A 36 1.18 8.54 7.71
CA CYS A 36 -0.04 7.91 7.21
C CYS A 36 -0.10 6.41 7.50
N VAL A 37 -1.29 5.93 7.87
CA VAL A 37 -1.69 4.55 7.61
C VAL A 37 -2.25 4.51 6.19
N TYR A 38 -1.65 3.71 5.32
CA TYR A 38 -2.11 3.45 3.97
C TYR A 38 -2.86 2.13 3.91
N TRP A 39 -4.00 2.14 3.22
CA TRP A 39 -4.62 0.91 2.76
C TRP A 39 -5.53 1.20 1.56
N VAL A 40 -5.89 0.14 0.85
CA VAL A 40 -6.71 0.21 -0.36
C VAL A 40 -7.87 -0.76 -0.24
N ASN A 41 -9.07 -0.29 -0.58
CA ASN A 41 -10.27 -1.13 -0.59
C ASN A 41 -10.38 -1.95 -1.89
N PRO A 42 -11.26 -2.96 -1.97
CA PRO A 42 -11.42 -3.76 -3.19
C PRO A 42 -11.75 -2.98 -4.46
N ALA A 43 -12.28 -1.75 -4.34
CA ALA A 43 -12.60 -0.88 -5.46
C ALA A 43 -11.42 0.02 -5.90
N GLY A 44 -10.22 -0.16 -5.35
CA GLY A 44 -9.05 0.67 -5.68
C GLY A 44 -9.06 2.06 -5.04
N ALA A 45 -9.84 2.31 -3.99
CA ALA A 45 -9.73 3.56 -3.23
C ALA A 45 -8.57 3.46 -2.23
N ALA A 46 -7.44 4.10 -2.56
CA ALA A 46 -6.32 4.28 -1.66
C ALA A 46 -6.61 5.40 -0.66
N ARG A 47 -6.23 5.19 0.60
CA ARG A 47 -6.50 6.15 1.68
C ARG A 47 -5.26 6.38 2.52
N CYS A 48 -5.05 7.61 2.94
CA CYS A 48 -4.24 7.94 4.11
C CYS A 48 -5.17 8.18 5.30
N LEU A 49 -4.90 7.49 6.41
CA LEU A 49 -5.53 7.77 7.70
C LEU A 49 -4.49 8.26 8.69
N ALA A 50 -4.92 9.15 9.59
CA ALA A 50 -4.14 9.54 10.75
C ALA A 50 -3.87 8.33 11.67
N PRO A 51 -2.61 7.96 11.95
CA PRO A 51 -2.26 6.82 12.79
C PRO A 51 -2.84 6.88 14.19
N GLU A 52 -3.09 8.08 14.71
CA GLU A 52 -3.56 8.31 16.08
C GLU A 52 -5.06 8.04 16.24
N SER A 53 -5.85 8.34 15.20
CA SER A 53 -7.32 8.36 15.29
C SER A 53 -8.04 7.51 14.25
N GLY A 54 -7.35 7.10 13.19
CA GLY A 54 -7.97 6.46 12.03
C GLY A 54 -8.82 7.43 11.20
N ALA A 55 -8.72 8.75 11.43
CA ALA A 55 -9.42 9.73 10.61
C ALA A 55 -8.86 9.72 9.19
N VAL A 56 -9.73 9.65 8.18
CA VAL A 56 -9.33 9.71 6.77
C VAL A 56 -8.89 11.13 6.46
N ARG A 57 -7.61 11.31 6.08
CA ARG A 57 -7.09 12.61 5.63
C ARG A 57 -7.34 12.84 4.15
N TRP A 58 -7.17 11.80 3.35
CA TRP A 58 -7.51 11.82 1.93
C TRP A 58 -7.90 10.44 1.41
N THR A 59 -8.60 10.46 0.27
CA THR A 59 -8.88 9.27 -0.54
C THR A 59 -8.48 9.56 -1.99
N HIS A 60 -7.79 8.62 -2.61
CA HIS A 60 -7.35 8.66 -3.99
C HIS A 60 -7.86 7.45 -4.76
N ARG A 61 -8.25 7.62 -6.03
CA ARG A 61 -8.70 6.52 -6.88
C ARG A 61 -7.52 5.99 -7.69
N LEU A 62 -7.09 4.78 -7.37
CA LEU A 62 -6.15 4.04 -8.20
C LEU A 62 -6.85 3.57 -9.50
N PRO A 63 -6.08 3.29 -10.56
CA PRO A 63 -6.62 2.74 -11.81
C PRO A 63 -7.34 1.40 -11.62
N ASP A 64 -6.94 0.64 -10.59
CA ASP A 64 -7.47 -0.66 -10.25
C ASP A 64 -7.17 -0.99 -8.76
N SER A 65 -7.70 -2.10 -8.26
CA SER A 65 -7.39 -2.65 -6.93
C SER A 65 -5.92 -3.07 -6.82
N ILE A 66 -5.47 -3.33 -5.58
CA ILE A 66 -4.13 -3.85 -5.30
C ILE A 66 -4.24 -5.15 -4.51
N TRP A 67 -3.36 -6.11 -4.80
CA TRP A 67 -3.17 -7.30 -3.97
C TRP A 67 -1.83 -7.29 -3.24
N ALA A 68 -0.79 -6.74 -3.87
CA ALA A 68 0.47 -6.46 -3.19
C ALA A 68 0.32 -5.28 -2.22
N THR A 69 0.75 -5.46 -0.98
CA THR A 69 0.82 -4.39 0.04
C THR A 69 1.69 -3.23 -0.46
N PRO A 70 1.27 -1.95 -0.38
CA PRO A 70 2.07 -0.83 -0.88
C PRO A 70 3.50 -0.77 -0.31
N LEU A 71 4.43 -0.20 -1.07
CA LEU A 71 5.80 0.06 -0.64
C LEU A 71 5.98 1.54 -0.33
N GLY A 72 6.57 1.87 0.81
CA GLY A 72 7.02 3.23 1.13
C GLY A 72 8.53 3.35 1.05
N HIS A 73 9.05 4.31 0.29
CA HIS A 73 10.48 4.55 0.13
C HIS A 73 10.75 5.97 -0.39
N ASP A 74 11.79 6.64 0.11
CA ASP A 74 12.27 7.96 -0.35
C ASP A 74 11.17 8.96 -0.71
N ASP A 75 10.30 9.32 0.25
CA ASP A 75 9.21 10.29 0.04
C ASP A 75 8.07 9.80 -0.89
N HIS A 76 8.04 8.52 -1.24
CA HIS A 76 7.05 7.96 -2.14
C HIS A 76 6.32 6.76 -1.56
N VAL A 77 5.09 6.55 -2.05
CA VAL A 77 4.31 5.33 -1.84
C VAL A 77 3.94 4.73 -3.19
N TYR A 78 4.29 3.47 -3.39
CA TYR A 78 4.10 2.72 -4.62
C TYR A 78 2.89 1.78 -4.46
N PHE A 79 1.89 1.96 -5.31
CA PHE A 79 0.69 1.14 -5.36
C PHE A 79 0.74 0.28 -6.61
N PHE A 80 1.02 -1.02 -6.42
CA PHE A 80 1.06 -2.02 -7.48
C PHE A 80 -0.34 -2.57 -7.72
N THR A 81 -1.01 -2.09 -8.76
CA THR A 81 -2.35 -2.58 -9.11
C THR A 81 -2.29 -3.99 -9.68
N THR A 82 -3.40 -4.70 -9.61
CA THR A 82 -3.50 -6.07 -10.11
C THR A 82 -3.17 -6.17 -11.60
N GLU A 83 -3.60 -5.20 -12.41
CA GLU A 83 -3.32 -5.13 -13.87
C GLU A 83 -1.95 -4.54 -14.24
N GLY A 84 -0.94 -4.62 -13.36
CA GLY A 84 0.45 -4.25 -13.69
C GLY A 84 0.74 -2.75 -13.77
N VAL A 85 -0.23 -1.87 -13.45
CA VAL A 85 0.02 -0.44 -13.31
C VAL A 85 0.58 -0.17 -11.91
N THR A 86 1.72 0.50 -11.83
CA THR A 86 2.25 1.01 -10.56
C THR A 86 2.06 2.51 -10.52
N GLN A 87 1.20 2.98 -9.63
CA GLN A 87 1.04 4.41 -9.38
C GLN A 87 1.90 4.82 -8.17
N VAL A 88 2.66 5.89 -8.33
CA VAL A 88 3.55 6.41 -7.30
C VAL A 88 2.99 7.74 -6.82
N LEU A 89 2.67 7.81 -5.53
CA LEU A 89 2.23 9.03 -4.87
C LEU A 89 3.37 9.62 -4.04
N ARG A 90 3.40 10.95 -3.88
CA ARG A 90 4.18 11.56 -2.80
C ARG A 90 3.63 11.10 -1.45
N ALA A 91 4.51 10.68 -0.55
CA ALA A 91 4.18 10.26 0.80
C ALA A 91 3.91 11.49 1.67
N SER A 92 2.67 11.98 1.59
CA SER A 92 2.16 13.14 2.31
C SER A 92 0.77 12.84 2.88
N ASP A 93 0.41 13.57 3.95
CA ASP A 93 -0.90 13.56 4.55
C ASP A 93 -1.83 14.66 4.00
N GLU A 94 -1.32 15.47 3.08
CA GLU A 94 -2.03 16.46 2.27
C GLU A 94 -2.70 15.84 1.02
N VAL A 95 -3.22 16.67 0.12
CA VAL A 95 -3.86 16.23 -1.12
C VAL A 95 -2.95 15.27 -1.91
N PRO A 96 -3.46 14.12 -2.38
CA PRO A 96 -2.67 13.15 -3.13
C PRO A 96 -2.02 13.76 -4.38
N GLU A 97 -0.70 13.60 -4.49
CA GLU A 97 0.08 14.00 -5.66
C GLU A 97 0.64 12.76 -6.35
N VAL A 98 0.23 12.50 -7.60
CA VAL A 98 0.80 11.44 -8.44
C VAL A 98 2.10 11.95 -9.04
N VAL A 99 3.23 11.36 -8.62
CA VAL A 99 4.56 11.74 -9.14
C VAL A 99 4.97 10.90 -10.35
N ALA A 100 4.45 9.67 -10.46
CA ALA A 100 4.71 8.78 -11.60
C ALA A 100 3.59 7.75 -11.79
N THR A 101 3.45 7.26 -13.02
CA THR A 101 2.62 6.11 -13.37
C THR A 101 3.41 5.22 -14.32
N ASN A 102 3.67 3.99 -13.88
CA ASN A 102 4.44 3.00 -14.64
C ASN A 102 3.52 1.86 -15.05
N ARG A 103 3.76 1.26 -16.22
CA ARG A 103 2.99 0.11 -16.70
C ARG A 103 3.92 -1.05 -16.98
N LEU A 104 3.60 -2.19 -16.38
CA LEU A 104 4.18 -3.48 -16.68
C LEU A 104 3.14 -4.33 -17.38
N SER A 105 3.46 -4.88 -18.55
CA SER A 105 2.61 -5.87 -19.20
C SER A 105 2.73 -7.17 -18.41
N VAL A 106 1.60 -7.66 -17.89
CA VAL A 106 1.49 -8.90 -17.12
C VAL A 106 0.26 -9.65 -17.60
N ASP A 107 0.34 -10.98 -17.64
CA ASP A 107 -0.79 -11.84 -18.05
C ASP A 107 -1.60 -12.37 -16.84
N ALA A 108 -1.22 -11.97 -15.63
CA ALA A 108 -1.86 -12.37 -14.38
C ALA A 108 -1.75 -11.25 -13.32
N PRO A 109 -2.60 -11.27 -12.27
CA PRO A 109 -2.57 -10.27 -11.22
C PRO A 109 -1.21 -10.17 -10.52
N VAL A 110 -0.75 -8.93 -10.29
CA VAL A 110 0.39 -8.66 -9.41
C VAL A 110 0.03 -9.05 -7.97
N THR A 111 0.78 -10.00 -7.41
CA THR A 111 0.48 -10.61 -6.09
C THR A 111 1.47 -10.19 -5.00
N GLY A 112 2.64 -9.68 -5.37
CA GLY A 112 3.66 -9.27 -4.42
C GLY A 112 4.90 -8.74 -5.09
N PHE A 113 5.82 -8.25 -4.28
CA PHE A 113 7.16 -7.84 -4.70
C PHE A 113 8.18 -8.12 -3.61
N ALA A 114 9.46 -8.03 -3.99
CA ALA A 114 10.58 -7.89 -3.10
C ALA A 114 11.40 -6.67 -3.54
N ALA A 115 11.72 -5.79 -2.59
CA ALA A 115 12.72 -4.76 -2.82
C ALA A 115 14.11 -5.39 -2.61
N VAL A 116 14.99 -5.22 -3.59
CA VAL A 116 16.41 -5.61 -3.54
C VAL A 116 17.25 -4.39 -3.91
N ASP A 117 18.56 -4.44 -3.67
CA ASP A 117 19.46 -3.27 -3.71
C ASP A 117 19.18 -2.27 -4.84
N ASP A 118 19.19 -2.72 -6.10
CA ASP A 118 19.05 -1.86 -7.27
C ASP A 118 17.77 -2.11 -8.08
N ALA A 119 16.83 -2.87 -7.54
CA ALA A 119 15.64 -3.30 -8.26
C ALA A 119 14.45 -3.63 -7.36
N ILE A 120 13.27 -3.67 -7.97
CA ILE A 120 12.08 -4.30 -7.41
C ILE A 120 11.82 -5.55 -8.22
N VAL A 121 11.71 -6.69 -7.55
CA VAL A 121 11.28 -7.95 -8.16
C VAL A 121 9.79 -8.11 -7.92
N ILE A 122 9.00 -8.15 -8.99
CA ILE A 122 7.53 -8.22 -8.96
C ILE A 122 7.08 -9.62 -9.35
N ARG A 123 6.12 -10.18 -8.61
CA ARG A 123 5.47 -11.45 -8.95
C ARG A 123 4.08 -11.22 -9.53
N ALA A 124 3.82 -11.78 -10.70
CA ALA A 124 2.51 -11.78 -11.35
C ALA A 124 2.21 -13.20 -11.85
N GLY A 125 1.21 -13.88 -11.27
CA GLY A 125 0.95 -15.29 -11.56
C GLY A 125 2.18 -16.19 -11.37
N THR A 126 2.68 -16.77 -12.47
CA THR A 126 3.91 -17.59 -12.53
C THR A 126 5.15 -16.80 -12.95
N GLU A 127 5.02 -15.52 -13.30
CA GLU A 127 6.11 -14.66 -13.73
C GLU A 127 6.79 -13.98 -12.53
N VAL A 128 8.11 -13.83 -12.63
CA VAL A 128 8.94 -13.05 -11.71
C VAL A 128 9.73 -12.05 -12.55
N ILE A 129 9.46 -10.77 -12.35
CA ILE A 129 9.91 -9.68 -13.21
C ILE A 129 10.81 -8.75 -12.41
N ARG A 130 12.04 -8.54 -12.86
CA ARG A 130 12.96 -7.57 -12.27
C ARG A 130 12.79 -6.21 -12.94
N VAL A 131 12.42 -5.19 -12.16
CA VAL A 131 12.38 -3.79 -12.56
C VAL A 131 13.53 -3.06 -11.85
N GLY A 132 14.56 -2.71 -12.60
CA GLY A 132 15.73 -1.99 -12.08
C GLY A 132 16.37 -1.18 -13.18
N ARG A 133 17.54 -0.61 -12.90
CA ARG A 133 18.34 0.02 -13.96
C ARG A 133 18.68 -1.03 -15.03
N PRO A 134 18.75 -0.64 -16.32
CA PRO A 134 19.30 -1.50 -17.35
C PRO A 134 20.67 -2.03 -16.91
N ALA A 135 20.96 -3.30 -17.19
CA ALA A 135 22.32 -3.78 -17.07
C ALA A 135 23.19 -2.99 -18.07
N GLU A 136 24.35 -2.54 -17.62
CA GLU A 136 25.39 -1.97 -18.49
C GLU A 136 25.91 -3.01 -19.50
#